data_AF-A0A227J5L8-F1
#
_entry.id   AF-A0A227J5L8-F1
#
_cell.length_a   1.000
_cell.length_b   1.000
_cell.length_c   1.000
_cell.angle_alpha   90.00
_cell.angle_beta   90.00
_cell.angle_gamma   90.00
#
_symmetry.space_group_name_H-M   'P 1'
#
loop_
_entity.id
_entity.type
_entity.pdbx_description
1 polymer ?
#
loop_
_entity_poly.entity_id
_entity_poly.type
_entity_poly.pdbx_seq_one_letter_code
_entity_poly.pdbx_strand_id
1 'polypeptide(L)'
;PAAQKEEIEAAIQAVYQTQPELAMVDSDRGITNLHVPSDIIVDASMPAMLRSSGQMWGPDGKQKDTKAMIPDRCYAGIYQAVIDFCKEHGAFDPTTMGSVPNVGLMAQKAEEYGSHDKTFI
;
A
#
# COMPACT_ATOMS: atom_id res chain seq x y z
N PRO A 1 10.04 -25.73 -20.00
CA PRO A 1 9.21 -26.95 -20.20
C PRO A 1 7.98 -26.91 -19.29
N ALA A 2 6.87 -27.56 -19.64
CA ALA A 2 5.63 -27.51 -18.83
C ALA A 2 5.84 -28.02 -17.39
N ALA A 3 6.51 -29.16 -17.23
CA ALA A 3 6.78 -29.74 -15.91
C ALA A 3 7.55 -28.79 -14.97
N GLN A 4 8.55 -28.08 -15.49
CA GLN A 4 9.31 -27.11 -14.70
C GLN A 4 8.48 -25.88 -14.32
N LYS A 5 7.59 -25.44 -15.21
CA LYS A 5 6.66 -24.34 -14.90
C LYS A 5 5.72 -24.75 -13.76
N GLU A 6 5.12 -25.93 -13.85
CA GLU A 6 4.21 -26.48 -12.83
C GLU A 6 4.92 -26.65 -11.48
N GLU A 7 6.16 -27.13 -11.47
CA GLU A 7 6.97 -27.25 -10.26
C GLU A 7 7.19 -25.89 -9.58
N ILE A 8 7.53 -24.85 -10.35
CA ILE A 8 7.72 -23.49 -9.83
C ILE A 8 6.40 -22.90 -9.31
N GLU A 9 5.30 -23.06 -10.05
CA GLU A 9 3.98 -22.59 -9.62
C GLU A 9 3.54 -23.28 -8.33
N ALA A 10 3.73 -24.59 -8.21
CA ALA A 10 3.44 -25.34 -6.99
C ALA A 10 4.28 -24.86 -5.80
N ALA A 11 5.56 -24.57 -6.02
CA ALA A 11 6.44 -24.03 -4.99
C ALA A 11 5.97 -22.65 -4.50
N ILE A 12 5.54 -21.76 -5.41
CA ILE A 12 4.98 -20.45 -5.06
C ILE A 12 3.67 -20.61 -4.26
N GLN A 13 2.79 -21.52 -4.68
CA GLN A 13 1.55 -21.81 -3.93
C GLN A 13 1.82 -22.34 -2.53
N ALA A 14 2.87 -23.15 -2.34
CA ALA A 14 3.28 -23.60 -1.02
C ALA A 14 3.76 -22.44 -0.12
N VAL A 15 4.40 -21.41 -0.68
CA VAL A 15 4.77 -20.21 0.07
C VAL A 15 3.54 -19.49 0.61
N TYR A 16 2.47 -19.32 -0.18
CA TYR A 16 1.24 -18.67 0.28
C TYR A 16 0.52 -19.42 1.42
N GLN A 17 0.76 -20.72 1.59
CA GLN A 17 0.20 -21.49 2.70
C GLN A 17 0.95 -21.28 4.03
N THR A 18 2.19 -20.77 3.96
CA THR A 18 3.07 -20.63 5.13
C THR A 18 3.34 -19.18 5.52
N GLN A 19 3.18 -18.26 4.57
CA GLN A 19 3.34 -16.82 4.76
C GLN A 19 2.00 -16.13 5.05
N PRO A 20 2.01 -14.90 5.62
CA PRO A 20 0.78 -14.14 5.80
C PRO A 20 0.09 -13.85 4.46
N GLU A 21 -1.23 -13.68 4.53
CA GLU A 21 -2.01 -13.25 3.38
C GLU A 21 -1.51 -11.89 2.87
N LEU A 22 -1.49 -11.73 1.55
CA LEU A 22 -1.16 -10.47 0.89
C LEU A 22 -2.42 -9.69 0.55
N ALA A 23 -2.30 -8.36 0.57
CA ALA A 23 -3.29 -7.50 -0.07
C ALA A 23 -3.35 -7.78 -1.57
N MET A 24 -4.56 -7.73 -2.12
CA MET A 24 -4.86 -8.01 -3.52
C MET A 24 -5.15 -6.70 -4.27
N VAL A 25 -4.63 -6.61 -5.49
CA VAL A 25 -5.02 -5.60 -6.47
C VAL A 25 -6.33 -6.03 -7.14
N ASP A 26 -6.41 -7.31 -7.51
CA ASP A 26 -7.58 -7.96 -8.09
C ASP A 26 -7.63 -9.40 -7.59
N SER A 27 -8.52 -9.69 -6.63
CA SER A 27 -8.65 -11.01 -6.03
C SER A 27 -9.20 -12.05 -7.01
N ASP A 28 -10.10 -11.67 -7.91
CA ASP A 28 -10.74 -12.58 -8.86
C ASP A 28 -9.74 -13.09 -9.91
N ARG A 29 -8.74 -12.26 -10.22
CA ARG A 29 -7.65 -12.59 -11.14
C ARG A 29 -6.38 -13.07 -10.44
N GLY A 30 -6.37 -13.15 -9.11
CA GLY A 30 -5.21 -13.57 -8.32
C GLY A 30 -4.03 -12.59 -8.33
N ILE A 31 -4.26 -11.31 -8.65
CA ILE A 31 -3.22 -10.28 -8.72
C ILE A 31 -2.95 -9.71 -7.33
N THR A 32 -1.78 -10.00 -6.77
CA THR A 32 -1.35 -9.54 -5.43
C THR A 32 -0.64 -8.19 -5.49
N ASN A 33 -0.48 -7.52 -4.35
CA ASN A 33 0.38 -6.33 -4.18
C ASN A 33 1.82 -6.50 -4.71
N LEU A 34 2.36 -7.73 -4.73
CA LEU A 34 3.73 -8.01 -5.20
C LEU A 34 3.83 -8.37 -6.69
N HIS A 35 2.74 -8.33 -7.47
CA HIS A 35 2.76 -8.72 -8.88
C HIS A 35 3.44 -7.67 -9.77
N VAL A 36 3.10 -6.39 -9.62
CA VAL A 36 3.65 -5.29 -10.44
C VAL A 36 3.97 -4.09 -9.55
N PRO A 37 5.21 -3.54 -9.60
CA PRO A 37 5.64 -2.45 -8.71
C PRO A 37 4.81 -1.16 -8.80
N SER A 38 4.15 -0.92 -9.94
CA SER A 38 3.35 0.28 -10.20
C SER A 38 1.88 0.16 -9.82
N ASP A 39 1.41 -1.03 -9.40
CA ASP A 39 -0.02 -1.23 -9.12
C ASP A 39 -0.46 -0.57 -7.82
N ILE A 40 0.41 -0.56 -6.79
CA ILE A 40 0.15 0.03 -5.49
C ILE A 40 1.13 1.18 -5.26
N ILE A 41 0.65 2.41 -5.49
CA ILE A 41 1.42 3.63 -5.30
C ILE A 41 1.00 4.27 -3.96
N VAL A 42 1.97 4.61 -3.11
CA VAL A 42 1.74 4.96 -1.70
C VAL A 42 0.82 6.17 -1.51
N ASP A 43 0.90 7.17 -2.39
CA ASP A 43 0.13 8.41 -2.33
C ASP A 43 -1.37 8.21 -2.61
N ALA A 44 -1.72 7.23 -3.45
CA ALA A 44 -3.10 6.86 -3.76
C ALA A 44 -3.63 5.75 -2.83
N SER A 45 -2.81 4.74 -2.56
CA SER A 45 -3.23 3.53 -1.84
C SER A 45 -3.45 3.76 -0.35
N MET A 46 -2.61 4.56 0.31
CA MET A 46 -2.74 4.81 1.75
C MET A 46 -4.04 5.57 2.10
N PRO A 47 -4.42 6.66 1.39
CA PRO A 47 -5.72 7.31 1.61
C PRO A 47 -6.91 6.38 1.30
N ALA A 48 -6.82 5.54 0.27
CA ALA A 48 -7.88 4.59 -0.07
C ALA A 48 -8.10 3.55 1.05
N MET A 49 -7.02 3.03 1.61
CA MET A 49 -7.04 2.11 2.76
C MET A 49 -7.61 2.79 4.01
N LEU A 50 -7.15 4.00 4.34
CA LEU A 50 -7.65 4.79 5.47
C LEU A 50 -9.15 5.06 5.38
N ARG A 51 -9.64 5.46 4.20
CA ARG A 51 -11.07 5.68 3.96
C ARG A 51 -11.89 4.40 4.08
N SER A 52 -11.29 3.26 3.75
CA SER A 52 -11.91 1.94 3.81
C SER A 52 -11.73 1.29 5.20
N SER A 53 -11.90 2.08 6.27
CA SER A 53 -11.76 1.61 7.66
C SER A 53 -10.39 1.06 8.03
N GLY A 54 -9.32 1.47 7.33
CA GLY A 54 -7.98 0.94 7.56
C GLY A 54 -7.73 -0.44 6.95
N GLN A 55 -8.55 -0.85 5.98
CA GLN A 55 -8.57 -2.21 5.44
C GLN A 55 -8.19 -2.27 3.95
N MET A 56 -7.67 -3.43 3.54
CA MET A 56 -7.38 -3.77 2.14
C MET A 56 -8.04 -5.09 1.75
N TRP A 57 -8.18 -5.34 0.45
CA TRP A 57 -8.78 -6.57 -0.07
C TRP A 57 -7.84 -7.76 0.10
N GLY A 58 -8.34 -8.85 0.68
CA GLY A 58 -7.63 -10.12 0.79
C GLY A 58 -7.92 -11.09 -0.35
N PRO A 59 -7.28 -12.27 -0.36
CA PRO A 59 -7.49 -13.31 -1.38
C PRO A 59 -8.93 -13.85 -1.46
N ASP A 60 -9.72 -13.67 -0.39
CA ASP A 60 -11.12 -14.07 -0.32
C ASP A 60 -12.09 -13.00 -0.86
N GLY A 61 -11.57 -11.92 -1.45
CA GLY A 61 -12.37 -10.81 -1.97
C GLY A 61 -13.09 -10.03 -0.88
N LYS A 62 -12.55 -10.00 0.36
CA LYS A 62 -13.09 -9.21 1.48
C LYS A 62 -12.07 -8.25 2.03
N GLN A 63 -12.57 -7.18 2.65
CA GLN A 63 -11.72 -6.21 3.34
C GLN A 63 -11.24 -6.78 4.68
N LYS A 64 -9.94 -6.59 4.95
CA LYS A 64 -9.26 -7.04 6.18
C LYS A 64 -8.30 -5.97 6.67
N ASP A 65 -8.11 -5.92 7.99
CA ASP A 65 -7.07 -5.09 8.60
C ASP A 65 -5.71 -5.45 8.00
N THR A 66 -4.88 -4.43 7.77
CA THR A 66 -3.60 -4.61 7.08
C THR A 66 -2.43 -4.05 7.89
N LYS A 67 -1.27 -4.69 7.73
CA LYS A 67 0.01 -4.08 8.09
C LYS A 67 0.57 -3.38 6.85
N ALA A 68 0.31 -2.07 6.73
CA ALA A 68 0.84 -1.25 5.65
C ALA A 68 2.34 -1.00 5.84
N MET A 69 3.19 -1.76 5.14
CA MET A 69 4.64 -1.63 5.22
C MET A 69 5.13 -0.45 4.36
N ILE A 70 5.57 0.62 5.01
CA ILE A 70 6.33 1.71 4.41
C ILE A 70 7.74 1.64 5.00
N PRO A 71 8.74 1.14 4.26
CA PRO A 71 10.05 0.82 4.83
C PRO A 71 10.80 2.05 5.36
N ASP A 72 10.74 3.16 4.63
CA ASP A 72 11.44 4.38 5.01
C ASP A 72 10.63 5.24 5.99
N ARG A 73 11.33 5.83 6.97
CA ARG A 73 10.73 6.55 8.08
C ARG A 73 10.37 8.00 7.79
N CYS A 74 10.90 8.61 6.72
CA CYS A 74 10.74 10.05 6.46
C CYS A 74 9.27 10.45 6.35
N TYR A 75 8.45 9.59 5.72
CA TYR A 75 7.03 9.84 5.48
C TYR A 75 6.10 8.77 6.07
N ALA A 76 6.61 7.66 6.61
CA ALA A 76 5.74 6.63 7.21
C ALA A 76 4.95 7.14 8.42
N GLY A 77 5.58 7.98 9.26
CA GLY A 77 5.00 8.42 10.53
C GLY A 77 3.69 9.22 10.40
N ILE A 78 3.52 9.98 9.31
CA ILE A 78 2.29 10.76 9.10
C ILE A 78 1.07 9.86 8.91
N TYR A 79 1.22 8.73 8.20
CA TYR A 79 0.11 7.79 8.02
C TYR A 79 -0.25 7.10 9.32
N GLN A 80 0.76 6.71 10.11
CA GLN A 80 0.53 6.12 11.42
C GLN A 80 -0.26 7.05 12.33
N ALA A 81 0.08 8.35 12.37
CA ALA A 81 -0.66 9.34 13.14
C ALA A 81 -2.13 9.46 12.71
N VAL A 82 -2.42 9.41 11.40
CA VAL A 82 -3.81 9.43 10.90
C VAL A 82 -4.56 8.13 11.25
N ILE A 83 -3.89 6.97 11.17
CA ILE A 83 -4.47 5.69 11.58
C ILE A 83 -4.87 5.74 13.06
N ASP A 84 -3.97 6.20 13.92
CA ASP A 84 -4.21 6.26 15.37
C ASP A 84 -5.31 7.27 15.71
N PHE A 85 -5.33 8.42 15.05
CA PHE A 85 -6.40 9.41 15.18
C PHE A 85 -7.77 8.82 14.82
N CYS A 86 -7.88 8.13 13.68
CA CYS A 86 -9.14 7.51 13.26
C CYS A 86 -9.58 6.36 14.18
N LYS A 87 -8.64 5.65 14.82
CA LYS A 87 -8.97 4.63 15.83
C LYS A 87 -9.52 5.26 17.10
N GLU A 88 -8.99 6.40 17.52
CA GLU A 88 -9.43 7.10 18.74
C GLU A 88 -10.75 7.87 18.53
N HIS A 89 -10.90 8.54 17.39
CA HIS A 89 -12.00 9.49 17.15
C HIS A 89 -13.04 9.01 16.13
N GLY A 90 -12.81 7.87 15.48
CA GLY A 90 -13.63 7.39 14.37
C GLY A 90 -13.28 8.03 13.03
N ALA A 91 -14.07 7.71 12.01
CA ALA A 91 -13.87 8.26 10.67
C ALA A 91 -14.15 9.77 10.63
N PHE A 92 -13.46 10.49 9.73
CA PHE A 92 -13.75 11.88 9.44
C PHE A 92 -15.19 12.07 8.96
N ASP A 93 -15.84 13.14 9.41
CA ASP A 93 -17.16 13.56 8.96
C ASP A 93 -17.05 14.66 7.88
N PRO A 94 -17.36 14.35 6.60
CA PRO A 94 -17.28 15.32 5.51
C PRO A 94 -18.21 16.52 5.65
N THR A 95 -19.25 16.44 6.48
CA THR A 95 -20.24 17.53 6.65
C THR A 95 -19.76 18.62 7.61
N THR A 96 -18.76 18.31 8.45
CA THR A 96 -18.27 19.20 9.50
C THR A 96 -16.75 19.39 9.48
N MET A 97 -15.99 18.55 8.78
CA MET A 97 -14.54 18.67 8.73
C MET A 97 -14.07 19.99 8.09
N GLY A 98 -12.93 20.48 8.55
CA GLY A 98 -12.23 21.59 7.91
C GLY A 98 -11.57 21.20 6.59
N SER A 99 -10.72 22.08 6.08
CA SER A 99 -9.91 21.83 4.86
C SER A 99 -8.43 22.06 5.15
N VAL A 100 -7.59 21.23 4.52
CA VAL A 100 -6.13 21.32 4.63
C VAL A 100 -5.54 21.60 3.23
N PRO A 101 -5.29 22.87 2.87
CA PRO A 101 -4.56 23.19 1.64
C PRO A 101 -3.07 22.89 1.78
N ASN A 102 -2.37 22.73 0.66
CA ASN A 102 -0.92 22.51 0.62
C ASN A 102 -0.21 23.58 -0.23
N VAL A 103 0.92 24.08 0.25
CA VAL A 103 1.87 24.89 -0.52
C VAL A 103 3.19 24.12 -0.57
N GLY A 104 3.39 23.38 -1.66
CA GLY A 104 4.51 22.45 -1.79
C GLY A 104 5.77 23.08 -2.40
N LEU A 105 6.93 22.77 -1.82
CA LEU A 105 8.22 23.02 -2.45
C LEU A 105 8.47 21.97 -3.53
N MET A 106 8.57 22.38 -4.79
CA MET A 106 8.76 21.44 -5.92
C MET A 106 9.59 21.99 -7.09
N ALA A 107 9.94 23.28 -7.05
CA ALA A 107 10.65 23.93 -8.13
C ALA A 107 12.04 23.29 -8.37
N GLN A 108 12.48 23.24 -9.62
CA GLN A 108 13.81 22.76 -10.03
C GLN A 108 14.16 21.33 -9.59
N LYS A 109 13.19 20.40 -9.57
CA LYS A 109 13.37 19.00 -9.11
C LYS A 109 13.92 18.97 -7.67
N ALA A 110 13.25 19.69 -6.77
CA ALA A 110 13.62 19.77 -5.37
C ALA A 110 13.65 18.37 -4.71
N GLU A 111 14.57 18.19 -3.77
CA GLU A 111 14.62 17.03 -2.87
C GLU A 111 14.70 15.68 -3.62
N GLU A 112 13.89 14.69 -3.25
CA GLU A 112 13.94 13.33 -3.81
C GLU A 112 13.64 13.30 -5.31
N TYR A 113 12.83 14.23 -5.83
CA TYR A 113 12.53 14.33 -7.27
C TYR A 113 13.78 14.61 -8.12
N GLY A 114 14.83 15.14 -7.52
CA GLY A 114 16.12 15.39 -8.16
C GLY A 114 17.14 14.27 -7.99
N SER A 115 16.83 13.18 -7.29
CA SER A 115 17.82 12.20 -6.82
C SER A 115 18.12 11.05 -7.79
N HIS A 116 17.34 10.90 -8.87
CA HIS A 116 17.39 9.72 -9.75
C HIS A 116 18.77 9.45 -10.37
N ASP A 117 19.49 10.48 -10.82
CA ASP A 117 20.83 10.39 -11.43
C ASP A 117 21.98 10.30 -10.41
N LYS A 118 21.64 10.34 -9.12
CA LYS A 118 22.58 10.35 -7.97
C LYS A 118 22.33 9.18 -7.01
N THR A 119 21.51 8.21 -7.40
CA THR A 119 21.21 7.03 -6.59
C THR A 119 21.97 5.82 -7.14
N PHE A 120 22.72 5.13 -6.29
CA PHE A 120 23.56 3.99 -6.64
C PHE A 120 23.26 2.81 -5.70
N ILE A 121 23.29 1.58 -6.23
CA ILE A 121 23.12 0.33 -5.46
C ILE A 121 24.48 -0.16 -4.98
#